data_AF-A0A7S1SKA6-F1
#
_entry.id   AF-A0A7S1SKA6-F1
#
_cell.length_a   1.000
_cell.length_b   1.000
_cell.length_c   1.000
_cell.angle_alpha   90.00
_cell.angle_beta   90.00
_cell.angle_gamma   90.00
#
_symmetry.space_group_name_H-M   'P 1'
#
loop_
_entity.id
_entity.type
_entity.pdbx_description
1 polymer ?
#
loop_
_entity_poly.entity_id
_entity_poly.type
_entity_poly.pdbx_seq_one_letter_code
_entity_poly.pdbx_strand_id
1 'polypeptide(L)'
;LLRQFLGDEINDHDLVVRFNGATTKGFEKHVGRVTNVRFVTNPWLGFREYPQETVVYLDPNSGDPLYGCDRVTECTNATSTVTKFVEELKLFRQLRVAQLHPKVARWLSTPYRDGRQWFKLSS
;
A
#
# COMPACT_ATOMS: atom_id res chain seq x y z
N LEU A 1 -1.07 -18.75 3.43
CA LEU A 1 -1.69 -19.02 2.12
C LEU A 1 -1.09 -20.22 1.39
N LEU A 2 0.24 -20.41 1.35
CA LEU A 2 0.88 -21.47 0.53
C LEU A 2 0.53 -22.94 0.86
N ARG A 3 -0.20 -23.20 1.94
CA ARG A 3 -0.69 -24.54 2.30
C ARG A 3 -2.14 -24.80 1.88
N GLN A 4 -2.79 -23.84 1.23
CA GLN A 4 -4.21 -23.88 0.86
C GLN A 4 -4.36 -23.56 -0.62
N PHE A 5 -5.35 -24.12 -1.30
CA PHE A 5 -5.59 -23.90 -2.73
C PHE A 5 -6.73 -22.91 -2.97
N LEU A 6 -6.61 -21.71 -2.38
CA LEU A 6 -7.67 -20.69 -2.41
C LEU A 6 -7.67 -19.85 -3.69
N GLY A 7 -6.81 -20.17 -4.66
CA GLY A 7 -6.56 -19.31 -5.80
C GLY A 7 -7.82 -18.96 -6.60
N ASP A 8 -8.64 -19.96 -6.90
CA ASP A 8 -9.87 -19.75 -7.69
C ASP A 8 -10.96 -19.07 -6.86
N GLU A 9 -11.12 -19.42 -5.58
CA GLU A 9 -12.04 -18.74 -4.66
C GLU A 9 -11.72 -17.24 -4.53
N ILE A 10 -10.44 -16.88 -4.42
CA ILE A 10 -10.00 -15.48 -4.40
C ILE A 10 -10.33 -14.79 -5.73
N ASN A 11 -10.16 -15.46 -6.86
CA ASN A 11 -10.41 -14.88 -8.18
C ASN A 11 -11.90 -14.68 -8.50
N ASP A 12 -12.81 -15.32 -7.77
CA ASP A 12 -14.26 -15.21 -7.97
C ASP A 12 -14.85 -13.92 -7.37
N HIS A 13 -14.03 -13.12 -6.68
CA HIS A 13 -14.44 -11.84 -6.12
C HIS A 13 -14.36 -10.71 -7.16
N ASP A 14 -15.32 -9.78 -7.11
CA ASP A 14 -15.31 -8.56 -7.95
C ASP A 14 -14.06 -7.68 -7.71
N LEU A 15 -13.52 -7.71 -6.49
CA LEU A 15 -12.38 -6.91 -6.06
C LEU A 15 -11.42 -7.72 -5.20
N VAL A 16 -10.16 -7.81 -5.66
CA VAL A 16 -9.06 -8.39 -4.91
C VAL A 16 -8.07 -7.30 -4.49
N VAL A 17 -7.86 -7.18 -3.18
CA VAL A 17 -6.92 -6.24 -2.56
C VAL A 17 -5.66 -6.98 -2.12
N ARG A 18 -4.49 -6.44 -2.43
CA ARG A 18 -3.19 -6.94 -1.96
C ARG A 18 -2.37 -5.85 -1.27
N PHE A 19 -1.30 -6.25 -0.60
CA PHE A 19 -0.44 -5.35 0.15
C PHE A 19 1.00 -5.45 -0.33
N ASN A 20 1.67 -4.29 -0.44
CA ASN A 20 3.11 -4.16 -0.65
C ASN A 20 3.61 -5.02 -1.82
N GLY A 21 4.78 -5.65 -1.68
CA GLY A 21 5.40 -6.50 -2.69
C GLY A 21 4.83 -7.90 -2.84
N ALA A 22 3.63 -8.20 -2.33
CA ALA A 22 3.07 -9.54 -2.44
C ALA A 22 2.75 -9.88 -3.91
N THR A 23 3.55 -10.77 -4.50
CA THR A 23 3.39 -11.24 -5.88
C THR A 23 2.41 -12.41 -5.97
N THR A 24 1.81 -12.59 -7.15
CA THR A 24 0.97 -13.74 -7.50
C THR A 24 1.67 -14.74 -8.38
N LYS A 25 2.62 -14.29 -9.22
CA LYS A 25 3.30 -15.13 -10.20
C LYS A 25 4.01 -16.32 -9.54
N GLY A 26 3.65 -17.54 -9.95
CA GLY A 26 4.17 -18.79 -9.40
C GLY A 26 3.45 -19.27 -8.13
N PHE A 27 2.48 -18.51 -7.62
CA PHE A 27 1.68 -18.83 -6.43
C PHE A 27 0.18 -18.82 -6.71
N GLU A 28 -0.25 -18.74 -7.97
CA GLU A 28 -1.62 -18.45 -8.39
C GLU A 28 -2.62 -19.44 -7.80
N LYS A 29 -2.25 -20.72 -7.72
CA LYS A 29 -3.07 -21.77 -7.10
C LYS A 29 -3.41 -21.52 -5.62
N HIS A 30 -2.57 -20.74 -4.93
CA HIS A 30 -2.69 -20.46 -3.50
C HIS A 30 -3.26 -19.07 -3.21
N VAL A 31 -2.93 -18.08 -4.05
CA VAL A 31 -3.20 -16.67 -3.75
C VAL A 31 -4.05 -15.97 -4.81
N GLY A 32 -4.44 -16.66 -5.87
CA GLY A 32 -5.14 -16.08 -7.02
C GLY A 32 -4.20 -15.39 -8.00
N ARG A 33 -4.75 -14.92 -9.11
CA ARG A 33 -4.04 -14.26 -10.22
C ARG A 33 -4.44 -12.80 -10.41
N VAL A 34 -5.53 -12.38 -9.78
CA VAL A 34 -6.07 -11.02 -9.93
C VAL A 34 -5.58 -10.13 -8.79
N THR A 35 -5.24 -8.89 -9.14
CA THR A 35 -5.05 -7.78 -8.20
C THR A 35 -5.71 -6.55 -8.80
N ASN A 36 -6.72 -6.00 -8.12
CA ASN A 36 -7.38 -4.77 -8.56
C ASN A 36 -6.80 -3.56 -7.86
N VAL A 37 -6.59 -3.69 -6.54
CA VAL A 37 -6.08 -2.61 -5.68
C VAL A 37 -4.91 -3.13 -4.86
N ARG A 38 -3.85 -2.35 -4.77
CA ARG A 38 -2.68 -2.66 -3.95
C ARG A 38 -2.41 -1.54 -2.96
N PHE A 39 -2.54 -1.84 -1.67
CA PHE A 39 -2.10 -0.92 -0.63
C PHE A 39 -0.60 -1.03 -0.44
N VAL A 40 0.11 0.10 -0.46
CA VAL A 40 1.57 0.12 -0.38
C VAL A 40 2.06 1.11 0.69
N THR A 41 3.14 0.72 1.36
CA THR A 41 4.02 1.66 2.06
C THR A 41 5.01 2.29 1.08
N ASN A 42 5.70 3.35 1.51
CA ASN A 42 6.63 4.11 0.66
C ASN A 42 7.69 3.27 -0.07
N PRO A 43 8.32 2.23 0.54
CA PRO A 43 9.23 1.32 -0.16
C PRO A 43 8.64 0.61 -1.39
N TRP A 44 7.31 0.44 -1.44
CA TRP A 44 6.61 -0.29 -2.51
C TRP A 44 5.82 0.63 -3.45
N LEU A 45 5.95 1.96 -3.31
CA LEU A 45 5.14 2.93 -4.04
C LEU A 45 5.26 2.82 -5.57
N GLY A 46 6.43 2.40 -6.06
CA GLY A 46 6.68 2.18 -7.48
C GLY A 46 6.37 0.76 -7.98
N PHE A 47 5.87 -0.13 -7.12
CA PHE A 47 5.64 -1.53 -7.45
C PHE A 47 4.17 -1.80 -7.82
N ARG A 48 3.99 -2.50 -8.93
CA ARG A 48 2.79 -3.23 -9.32
C ARG A 48 3.22 -4.45 -10.12
N GLU A 49 2.46 -5.53 -10.05
CA GLU A 49 2.73 -6.73 -10.83
C GLU A 49 2.07 -6.64 -12.21
N TYR A 50 0.88 -6.07 -12.28
CA TYR A 50 0.08 -5.89 -13.48
C TYR A 50 -0.26 -4.42 -13.76
N PRO A 51 -0.28 -3.97 -15.02
CA PRO A 51 -0.59 -2.58 -15.36
C PRO A 51 -1.96 -2.08 -14.89
N GLN A 52 -2.92 -2.99 -14.73
CA GLN A 52 -4.27 -2.70 -14.31
C GLN A 52 -4.41 -2.56 -12.79
N GLU A 53 -3.34 -2.63 -12.01
CA GLU A 53 -3.45 -2.39 -10.58
C GLU A 53 -3.62 -0.90 -10.27
N THR A 54 -4.53 -0.59 -9.35
CA THR A 54 -4.57 0.72 -8.68
C THR A 54 -3.76 0.64 -7.41
N VAL A 55 -2.70 1.43 -7.32
CA VAL A 55 -1.83 1.53 -6.14
C VAL A 55 -2.40 2.59 -5.19
N VAL A 56 -2.64 2.22 -3.95
CA VAL A 56 -3.10 3.10 -2.87
C VAL A 56 -1.99 3.22 -1.83
N TYR A 57 -1.48 4.43 -1.62
CA TYR A 57 -0.41 4.65 -0.63
C TYR A 57 -0.92 5.36 0.62
N LEU A 58 -0.33 5.01 1.76
CA LEU A 58 -0.89 5.31 3.08
C LEU A 58 -0.50 6.68 3.63
N ASP A 59 0.77 7.07 3.51
CA ASP A 59 1.27 8.26 4.20
C ASP A 59 2.40 8.98 3.43
N PRO A 60 2.18 10.22 2.95
CA PRO A 60 3.25 11.03 2.39
C PRO A 60 4.20 11.60 3.46
N ASN A 61 3.84 11.52 4.75
CA ASN A 61 4.58 12.07 5.88
C ASN A 61 5.35 11.00 6.65
N SER A 62 5.12 9.71 6.38
CA SER A 62 5.93 8.63 6.96
C SER A 62 7.30 8.68 6.29
N GLY A 63 8.21 9.46 6.88
CA GLY A 63 9.62 9.42 6.54
C GLY A 63 10.17 8.03 6.89
N ASP A 64 10.38 7.20 5.87
CA ASP A 64 11.12 5.94 5.98
C ASP A 64 11.75 5.62 4.62
N PRO A 65 12.97 5.07 4.54
CA PRO A 65 14.23 5.81 4.48
C PRO A 65 14.97 5.53 3.17
N LEU A 66 14.30 4.92 2.18
CA LEU A 66 14.91 4.60 0.89
C LEU A 66 15.19 5.86 0.05
N TYR A 67 14.56 6.99 0.40
CA TYR A 67 14.87 8.31 -0.14
C TYR A 67 14.74 9.40 0.93
N GLY A 68 15.84 9.63 1.67
CA GLY A 68 16.21 10.98 2.11
C GLY A 68 15.79 11.47 3.51
N CYS A 69 15.92 10.65 4.55
CA CYS A 69 16.09 11.19 5.91
C CYS A 69 17.41 10.64 6.47
N ASP A 70 18.50 11.36 6.23
CA ASP A 70 19.73 11.17 7.00
C ASP A 70 19.44 11.70 8.42
N ARG A 71 19.87 10.97 9.45
CA ARG A 71 19.70 11.39 10.87
C ARG A 71 20.35 12.74 11.17
N VAL A 72 21.21 13.24 10.26
CA VAL A 72 21.97 14.48 10.39
C VAL A 72 21.35 15.65 9.61
N THR A 73 20.56 15.38 8.57
CA THR A 73 19.92 16.40 7.72
C THR A 73 18.42 16.26 7.85
N GLU A 74 17.79 17.24 8.52
CA GLU A 74 16.35 17.36 8.68
C GLU A 74 15.60 16.86 7.43
N CYS A 75 14.57 16.03 7.63
CA CYS A 75 13.61 15.58 6.61
C CYS A 75 12.89 16.79 5.99
N THR A 76 13.62 17.63 5.26
CA THR A 76 13.09 18.85 4.69
C THR A 76 12.25 18.43 3.49
N ASN A 77 10.93 18.37 3.75
CA ASN A 77 9.84 18.10 2.83
C ASN A 77 9.74 16.68 2.25
N ALA A 78 9.78 15.64 3.10
CA ALA A 78 9.44 14.25 2.70
C ALA A 78 8.13 14.16 1.88
N THR A 79 7.12 14.96 2.26
CA THR A 79 5.85 15.11 1.53
C THR A 79 6.05 15.57 0.08
N SER A 80 6.96 16.53 -0.17
CA SER A 80 7.23 17.05 -1.52
C SER A 80 7.95 16.02 -2.39
N THR A 81 8.86 15.24 -1.79
CA THR A 81 9.59 14.16 -2.46
C THR A 81 8.64 13.05 -2.89
N VAL A 82 7.76 12.59 -1.99
CA VAL A 82 6.73 11.59 -2.32
C VAL A 82 5.78 12.11 -3.40
N THR A 83 5.36 13.38 -3.31
CA THR A 83 4.47 13.98 -4.31
C THR A 83 5.08 13.99 -5.71
N LYS A 84 6.34 14.46 -5.83
CA LYS A 84 7.07 14.45 -7.11
C LYS A 84 7.23 13.05 -7.68
N PHE A 85 7.53 12.06 -6.83
CA PHE A 85 7.65 10.68 -7.27
C PHE A 85 6.31 10.10 -7.74
N VAL A 86 5.20 10.39 -7.05
CA VAL A 86 3.86 9.99 -7.50
C VAL A 86 3.50 10.63 -8.84
N GLU A 87 3.85 11.90 -9.06
CA GLU A 87 3.68 12.57 -10.35
C GLU A 87 4.48 11.87 -11.45
N GLU A 88 5.74 11.51 -11.18
CA GLU A 88 6.58 10.76 -12.10
C GLU A 88 5.97 9.38 -12.45
N LEU A 89 5.50 8.64 -11.45
CA LEU A 89 4.84 7.34 -11.64
C LEU A 89 3.58 7.46 -12.50
N LYS A 90 2.79 8.52 -12.31
CA LYS A 90 1.59 8.80 -13.12
C LYS A 90 1.96 9.15 -14.56
N LEU A 91 2.92 10.05 -14.75
CA LEU A 91 3.29 10.59 -16.06
C LEU A 91 4.08 9.60 -16.91
N PHE A 92 5.14 9.01 -16.37
CA PHE A 92 6.10 8.22 -17.15
C PHE A 92 5.81 6.73 -17.11
N ARG A 93 5.24 6.23 -16.02
CA ARG A 93 4.97 4.79 -15.86
C ARG A 93 3.49 4.44 -16.03
N GLN A 94 2.63 5.45 -16.21
CA GLN A 94 1.17 5.30 -16.36
C GLN A 94 0.58 4.45 -15.23
N LEU A 95 1.09 4.63 -14.01
CA LEU A 95 0.54 3.95 -12.83
C LEU A 95 -0.74 4.67 -12.39
N ARG A 96 -1.77 3.90 -12.08
CA ARG A 96 -2.97 4.40 -11.38
C ARG A 96 -2.64 4.48 -9.90
N VAL A 97 -2.32 5.68 -9.41
CA VAL A 97 -1.94 5.91 -8.01
C VAL A 97 -2.94 6.83 -7.32
N ALA A 98 -3.44 6.39 -6.17
CA ALA A 98 -4.30 7.16 -5.27
C ALA A 98 -3.68 7.25 -3.88
N GLN A 99 -3.92 8.37 -3.19
CA GLN A 99 -3.53 8.54 -1.79
C GLN A 99 -4.70 8.11 -0.90
N LEU A 100 -4.45 7.32 0.14
CA LEU A 100 -5.43 7.14 1.20
C LEU A 100 -5.69 8.49 1.88
N HIS A 101 -6.94 8.89 1.97
CA HIS A 101 -7.28 10.20 2.53
C HIS A 101 -6.72 10.32 3.97
N PRO A 102 -5.98 11.40 4.33
CA PRO A 102 -5.31 11.52 5.63
C PRO A 102 -6.25 11.40 6.84
N LYS A 103 -7.51 11.83 6.71
CA LYS A 103 -8.54 11.62 7.76
C LYS A 103 -8.84 10.13 8.00
N VAL A 104 -8.81 9.29 6.97
CA VAL A 104 -8.99 7.84 7.10
C VAL A 104 -7.76 7.22 7.77
N ALA A 105 -6.55 7.61 7.34
CA ALA A 105 -5.32 7.16 8.01
C ALA A 105 -5.28 7.54 9.49
N ARG A 106 -5.69 8.77 9.84
CA ARG A 106 -5.83 9.23 11.22
C ARG A 106 -6.91 8.48 11.99
N TRP A 107 -8.04 8.20 11.35
CA TRP A 107 -9.11 7.42 11.97
C TRP A 107 -8.64 5.99 12.29
N LEU A 108 -7.93 5.34 11.37
CA LEU A 108 -7.33 4.00 11.58
C LEU A 108 -6.31 3.98 12.72
N SER A 109 -5.57 5.07 12.94
CA SER A 109 -4.60 5.17 14.04
C SER A 109 -5.22 5.63 15.37
N THR A 110 -6.49 6.04 15.35
CA THR A 110 -7.21 6.45 16.56
C THR A 110 -7.61 5.20 17.34
N PRO A 111 -7.26 5.10 18.63
CA PRO A 111 -7.73 4.01 19.47
C PRO A 111 -9.26 3.96 19.47
N TYR A 112 -9.83 2.78 19.25
CA TYR A 112 -11.26 2.56 19.37
C TYR A 112 -11.58 1.84 20.68
N ARG A 113 -12.81 2.01 21.15
CA ARG A 113 -13.29 1.43 22.40
C ARG A 113 -14.21 0.26 22.07
N ASP A 114 -13.92 -0.90 22.63
CA ASP A 114 -14.82 -2.03 22.65
C ASP A 114 -15.11 -2.40 24.12
N GLY A 115 -16.36 -2.19 24.53
CA GLY A 115 -16.79 -2.26 25.93
C GLY A 115 -16.03 -1.29 26.86
N ARG A 116 -15.28 -1.84 27.82
CA ARG A 116 -14.47 -1.07 28.80
C ARG A 116 -13.01 -0.94 28.41
N GLN A 117 -12.58 -1.54 27.29
CA GLN A 117 -11.19 -1.63 26.91
C GLN A 117 -10.90 -0.78 25.68
N TRP A 118 -9.75 -0.12 25.69
CA TRP A 118 -9.25 0.65 24.55
C TRP A 118 -8.33 -0.24 23.72
N PHE A 119 -8.60 -0.29 22.42
CA PHE A 119 -7.82 -1.03 21.44
C PHE A 119 -7.19 -0.05 20.48
N LYS A 120 -5.94 -0.32 20.11
CA LYS A 120 -5.31 0.33 18.96
C LYS A 120 -5.20 -0.74 17.88
N LEU A 121 -5.66 -0.44 16.67
CA LEU A 121 -5.26 -1.23 15.50
C LEU A 121 -3.75 -1.08 15.42
N SER A 122 -3.01 -2.15 15.74
CA SER A 122 -1.58 -2.12 16.05
C SER A 122 -0.76 -1.42 14.96
N SER A 123 0.25 -0.66 15.39
CA SER A 123 1.42 -0.31 14.59
C SER A 123 2.38 -1.49 14.48
#